data_AF-B5IIS5-F1
#
_entry.id   AF-B5IIS5-F1
#
_cell.length_a   1.000
_cell.length_b   1.000
_cell.length_c   1.000
_cell.angle_alpha   90.00
_cell.angle_beta   90.00
_cell.angle_gamma   90.00
#
_symmetry.space_group_name_H-M   'P 1'
#
loop_
_entity.id
_entity.type
_entity.pdbx_description
1 polymer ?
#
loop_
_entity_poly.entity_id
_entity_poly.type
_entity_poly.pdbx_seq_one_letter_code
_entity_poly.pdbx_strand_id
1 'polypeptide(L)'
;MQLCIALHAEAFDPLQVLQEWQHGLQEHAGGAPAAEAVFIGRVRGQSSGGEALAALELEHYPGMTEHCLHRQARQLGEVHGVAGVLIRHRVGAVLPGETIVLVAVVADRRGQAQRCAQALLEALKHDAPFWKREHLSSGGGRWVEGNTAY
;
A
#
# COMPACT_ATOMS: atom_id res chain seq x y z
N MET A 1 -4.28 -2.61 -18.82
CA MET A 1 -4.18 -2.73 -17.35
C MET A 1 -4.38 -1.37 -16.72
N GLN A 2 -5.35 -1.22 -15.82
CA GLN A 2 -5.64 0.03 -15.11
C GLN A 2 -4.77 0.16 -13.87
N LEU A 3 -4.12 1.32 -13.67
CA LEU A 3 -3.31 1.59 -12.49
C LEU A 3 -3.88 2.80 -11.74
N CYS A 4 -4.23 2.61 -10.48
CA CYS A 4 -4.70 3.68 -9.59
C CYS A 4 -3.75 3.76 -8.38
N ILE A 5 -2.78 4.68 -8.41
CA ILE A 5 -1.76 4.81 -7.35
C ILE A 5 -1.75 6.25 -6.84
N ALA A 6 -1.75 6.44 -5.52
CA ALA A 6 -1.39 7.72 -4.91
C ALA A 6 -1.07 7.59 -3.43
N LEU A 7 -0.38 8.62 -2.97
CA LEU A 7 0.00 8.88 -1.59
C LEU A 7 -0.83 10.05 -1.07
N HIS A 8 -1.25 10.01 0.18
CA HIS A 8 -1.98 11.12 0.82
C HIS A 8 -1.64 11.20 2.32
N ALA A 9 -1.78 12.38 2.90
CA ALA A 9 -1.51 12.57 4.32
C ALA A 9 -2.72 12.21 5.18
N GLU A 10 -3.92 12.44 4.66
CA GLU A 10 -5.19 12.29 5.35
C GLU A 10 -5.57 10.81 5.56
N ALA A 11 -6.38 10.56 6.59
CA ALA A 11 -6.98 9.24 6.76
C ALA A 11 -8.00 8.94 5.64
N PHE A 12 -8.15 7.67 5.29
CA PHE A 12 -9.12 7.21 4.30
C PHE A 12 -9.81 5.93 4.76
N ASP A 13 -11.05 5.72 4.29
CA ASP A 13 -11.73 4.43 4.42
C ASP A 13 -11.29 3.51 3.28
N PRO A 14 -10.56 2.42 3.56
CA PRO A 14 -10.07 1.52 2.52
C PRO A 14 -11.19 0.78 1.79
N LEU A 15 -12.33 0.53 2.43
CA LEU A 15 -13.45 -0.17 1.80
C LEU A 15 -14.21 0.75 0.84
N GLN A 16 -14.37 2.03 1.21
CA GLN A 16 -14.93 3.03 0.32
C GLN A 16 -14.04 3.23 -0.92
N VAL A 17 -12.74 3.41 -0.73
CA VAL A 17 -11.79 3.58 -1.84
C VAL A 17 -11.76 2.33 -2.74
N LEU A 18 -11.83 1.13 -2.15
CA LEU A 18 -11.92 -0.12 -2.92
C LEU A 18 -13.19 -0.15 -3.76
N GLN A 19 -14.34 0.18 -3.18
CA GLN A 19 -15.63 0.19 -3.86
C GLN A 19 -15.65 1.18 -5.04
N GLU A 20 -15.14 2.39 -4.83
CA GLU A 20 -15.04 3.42 -5.89
C GLU A 20 -14.16 2.94 -7.06
N TRP A 21 -13.03 2.30 -6.75
CA TRP A 21 -12.15 1.73 -7.78
C TRP A 21 -12.78 0.56 -8.53
N GLN A 22 -13.47 -0.35 -7.82
CA GLN A 22 -14.20 -1.46 -8.42
C GLN A 22 -15.30 -0.98 -9.37
N HIS A 23 -16.01 0.09 -9.03
CA HIS A 23 -17.00 0.68 -9.90
C HIS A 23 -16.36 1.20 -11.20
N GLY A 24 -15.24 1.92 -11.09
CA GLY A 24 -14.49 2.40 -12.26
C GLY A 24 -13.97 1.28 -13.16
N LEU A 25 -13.63 0.11 -12.61
CA LEU A 25 -13.20 -1.06 -13.39
C LEU A 25 -14.34 -1.63 -14.26
N GLN A 26 -15.57 -1.67 -13.74
CA GLN A 26 -16.73 -2.22 -14.44
C GLN A 26 -17.12 -1.40 -15.67
N GLU A 27 -16.89 -0.09 -15.64
CA GLU A 27 -17.20 0.81 -16.75
C GLU A 27 -16.20 0.68 -17.92
N HIS A 28 -14.96 0.24 -17.65
CA HIS A 28 -13.86 0.26 -18.63
C HIS A 28 -13.52 -1.10 -19.24
N ALA A 29 -13.99 -2.22 -18.66
CA ALA A 29 -13.63 -3.55 -19.11
C ALA A 29 -14.81 -4.24 -19.82
N GLY A 30 -14.58 -4.77 -21.04
CA GLY A 30 -15.51 -5.63 -21.78
C GLY A 30 -15.77 -7.02 -21.15
N GLY A 31 -15.68 -7.10 -19.81
CA GLY A 31 -15.78 -8.28 -18.96
C GLY A 31 -15.07 -8.02 -17.63
N ALA A 32 -15.74 -8.29 -16.50
CA ALA A 32 -15.15 -8.13 -15.17
C ALA A 32 -14.13 -9.26 -14.90
N PRO A 33 -12.92 -8.95 -14.38
CA PRO A 33 -11.96 -9.98 -13.96
C PRO A 33 -12.59 -10.92 -12.93
N ALA A 34 -12.35 -12.23 -13.05
CA ALA A 34 -13.02 -13.22 -12.22
C ALA A 34 -12.39 -13.42 -10.82
N ALA A 35 -11.28 -12.73 -10.52
CA ALA A 35 -10.61 -12.81 -9.23
C ALA A 35 -10.03 -11.47 -8.78
N GLU A 36 -10.05 -11.24 -7.47
CA GLU A 36 -9.45 -10.09 -6.80
C GLU A 36 -8.68 -10.55 -5.56
N ALA A 37 -7.56 -9.88 -5.28
CA ALA A 37 -6.83 -10.00 -4.02
C ALA A 37 -6.69 -8.61 -3.40
N VAL A 38 -7.06 -8.48 -2.12
CA VAL A 38 -7.04 -7.22 -1.38
C VAL A 38 -6.21 -7.37 -0.11
N PHE A 39 -5.36 -6.39 0.15
CA PHE A 39 -4.61 -6.23 1.38
C PHE A 39 -4.85 -4.86 1.98
N ILE A 40 -5.17 -4.83 3.27
CA ILE A 40 -5.32 -3.60 4.06
C ILE A 40 -4.36 -3.68 5.24
N GLY A 41 -3.33 -2.82 5.23
CA GLY A 41 -2.38 -2.67 6.32
C GLY A 41 -2.82 -1.58 7.29
N ARG A 42 -2.61 -1.82 8.59
CA ARG A 42 -2.84 -0.87 9.67
C ARG A 42 -1.60 -0.69 10.53
N VAL A 43 -1.43 0.48 11.12
CA VAL A 43 -0.35 0.72 12.07
C VAL A 43 -0.60 -0.07 13.36
N ARG A 44 0.42 -0.79 13.83
CA ARG A 44 0.35 -1.53 15.10
C ARG A 44 0.47 -0.56 16.27
N GLY A 45 -0.15 -0.88 17.41
CA GLY A 45 -0.03 -0.09 18.64
C GLY A 45 1.29 -0.22 19.38
N GLN A 46 2.23 -0.99 18.84
CA GLN A 46 3.56 -1.18 19.39
C GLN A 46 4.60 -0.85 18.33
N SER A 47 5.65 -0.19 18.77
CA SER A 47 6.86 0.10 18.00
C SER A 47 7.65 -1.17 17.72
N SER A 48 8.66 -1.08 16.85
CA SER A 48 9.53 -2.20 16.48
C SER A 48 10.31 -2.79 17.67
N GLY A 49 10.57 -1.98 18.70
CA GLY A 49 11.18 -2.37 19.97
C GLY A 49 10.20 -2.84 21.05
N GLY A 50 8.91 -2.97 20.73
CA GLY A 50 7.87 -3.49 21.64
C GLY A 50 7.21 -2.45 22.56
N GLU A 51 7.67 -1.20 22.52
CA GLU A 51 7.11 -0.10 23.32
C GLU A 51 5.81 0.44 22.72
N ALA A 52 4.93 1.01 23.55
CA ALA A 52 3.68 1.62 23.08
C ALA A 52 3.95 2.76 22.08
N LEU A 53 3.31 2.67 20.91
CA LEU A 53 3.47 3.63 19.83
C LEU A 53 2.40 4.72 19.94
N ALA A 54 2.80 5.98 19.85
CA ALA A 54 1.90 7.13 19.73
C ALA A 54 1.53 7.41 18.27
N ALA A 55 2.51 7.36 17.37
CA ALA A 55 2.32 7.51 15.93
C ALA A 55 3.45 6.87 15.14
N LEU A 56 3.16 6.42 13.93
CA LEU A 56 4.14 6.14 12.89
C LEU A 56 4.13 7.30 11.89
N GLU A 57 5.23 8.00 11.77
CA GLU A 57 5.41 9.05 10.77
C GLU A 57 6.14 8.49 9.54
N LEU A 58 5.58 8.75 8.36
CA LEU A 58 6.17 8.34 7.09
C LEU A 58 6.49 9.54 6.24
N GLU A 59 7.77 9.71 5.93
CA GLU A 59 8.24 10.67 4.96
C GLU A 59 8.54 9.99 3.62
N HIS A 60 8.42 10.76 2.54
CA HIS A 60 8.70 10.29 1.19
C HIS A 60 9.33 11.42 0.37
N TYR A 61 9.92 11.08 -0.78
CA TYR A 61 10.39 12.08 -1.73
C TYR A 61 9.27 12.35 -2.74
N PRO A 62 8.60 13.52 -2.70
CA PRO A 62 7.48 13.79 -3.57
C PRO A 62 7.84 13.67 -5.05
N GLY A 63 7.01 12.99 -5.81
CA GLY A 63 7.20 12.69 -7.23
C GLY A 63 8.03 11.44 -7.49
N MET A 64 9.16 11.24 -6.79
CA MET A 64 10.02 10.07 -7.00
C MET A 64 9.38 8.80 -6.46
N THR A 65 8.81 8.84 -5.25
CA THR A 65 8.14 7.68 -4.65
C THR A 65 6.99 7.22 -5.52
N GLU A 66 6.12 8.15 -5.94
CA GLU A 66 4.98 7.89 -6.81
C GLU A 66 5.44 7.30 -8.15
N HIS A 67 6.48 7.86 -8.77
CA HIS A 67 7.04 7.34 -10.02
C HIS A 67 7.58 5.91 -9.85
N CYS A 68 8.28 5.64 -8.74
CA CYS A 68 8.80 4.31 -8.43
C CYS A 68 7.67 3.29 -8.29
N LEU A 69 6.62 3.62 -7.53
CA LEU A 69 5.45 2.78 -7.34
C LEU A 69 4.71 2.52 -8.65
N HIS A 70 4.53 3.56 -9.48
CA HIS A 70 3.92 3.40 -10.81
C HIS A 70 4.72 2.46 -11.71
N ARG A 71 6.05 2.59 -11.72
CA ARG A 71 6.92 1.73 -12.52
C ARG A 71 6.84 0.28 -12.05
N GLN A 72 6.96 0.04 -10.74
CA GLN A 72 6.88 -1.31 -10.16
C GLN A 72 5.50 -1.95 -10.39
N ALA A 73 4.42 -1.21 -10.15
CA ALA A 73 3.07 -1.70 -10.36
C ALA A 73 2.81 -2.07 -11.83
N ARG A 74 3.32 -1.26 -12.77
CA ARG A 74 3.26 -1.58 -14.19
C ARG A 74 4.02 -2.88 -14.50
N GLN A 75 5.28 -2.94 -14.08
CA GLN A 75 6.15 -4.10 -14.36
C GLN A 75 5.59 -5.40 -13.75
N LEU A 76 5.25 -5.38 -12.46
CA LEU A 76 4.71 -6.56 -11.77
C LEU A 76 3.35 -6.97 -12.33
N GLY A 77 2.51 -5.98 -12.67
CA GLY A 77 1.22 -6.25 -13.27
C GLY A 77 1.33 -6.93 -14.64
N GLU A 78 2.29 -6.51 -15.47
CA GLU A 78 2.61 -7.16 -16.75
C GLU A 78 3.16 -8.59 -16.54
N VAL A 79 4.12 -8.76 -15.62
CA VAL A 79 4.73 -10.07 -15.29
C VAL A 79 3.68 -11.08 -14.84
N HIS A 80 2.69 -10.66 -14.05
CA HIS A 80 1.66 -11.54 -13.53
C HIS A 80 0.40 -11.63 -14.40
N GLY A 81 0.27 -10.77 -15.42
CA GLY A 81 -0.88 -10.72 -16.32
C GLY A 81 -2.17 -10.31 -15.61
N VAL A 82 -2.14 -9.19 -14.87
CA VAL A 82 -3.30 -8.68 -14.12
C VAL A 82 -4.02 -7.56 -14.88
N ALA A 83 -5.32 -7.40 -14.62
CA ALA A 83 -6.16 -6.42 -15.32
C ALA A 83 -6.11 -5.03 -14.67
N GLY A 84 -5.87 -4.96 -13.36
CA GLY A 84 -5.80 -3.70 -12.64
C GLY A 84 -5.11 -3.79 -11.29
N VAL A 85 -4.52 -2.67 -10.88
CA VAL A 85 -3.85 -2.51 -9.58
C VAL A 85 -4.28 -1.19 -8.95
N LEU A 86 -4.65 -1.26 -7.68
CA LEU A 86 -4.90 -0.14 -6.78
C LEU A 86 -3.83 -0.14 -5.68
N ILE A 87 -3.19 1.01 -5.48
CA ILE A 87 -2.35 1.27 -4.32
C ILE A 87 -2.78 2.62 -3.73
N ARG A 88 -3.27 2.61 -2.49
CA ARG A 88 -3.36 3.81 -1.65
C ARG A 88 -2.46 3.65 -0.46
N HIS A 89 -1.67 4.68 -0.16
CA HIS A 89 -0.75 4.64 0.95
C HIS A 89 -0.71 5.99 1.68
N ARG A 90 -0.70 5.94 3.01
CA ARG A 90 -0.56 7.15 3.84
C ARG A 90 0.89 7.59 3.96
N VAL A 91 1.07 8.90 4.03
CA VAL A 91 2.31 9.58 4.45
C VAL A 91 1.98 10.51 5.62
N GLY A 92 3.00 11.10 6.23
CA GLY A 92 2.86 11.88 7.47
C GLY A 92 2.56 10.99 8.68
N ALA A 93 1.96 11.58 9.71
CA ALA A 93 1.68 10.89 10.98
C ALA A 93 0.42 10.01 10.88
N VAL A 94 0.59 8.72 11.19
CA VAL A 94 -0.45 7.69 11.19
C VAL A 94 -0.54 7.07 12.58
N LEU A 95 -1.74 7.10 13.18
CA LEU A 95 -1.95 6.62 14.54
C LEU A 95 -2.13 5.10 14.59
N PRO A 96 -1.86 4.45 15.74
CA PRO A 96 -2.21 3.05 15.97
C PRO A 96 -3.65 2.71 15.56
N GLY A 97 -3.80 1.61 14.82
CA GLY A 97 -5.09 1.13 14.32
C GLY A 97 -5.56 1.79 13.03
N GLU A 98 -4.98 2.93 12.63
CA GLU A 98 -5.34 3.58 11.37
C GLU A 98 -4.82 2.80 10.16
N THR A 99 -5.58 2.87 9.07
CA THR A 99 -5.19 2.33 7.76
C THR A 99 -3.97 3.08 7.24
N ILE A 100 -2.90 2.36 6.93
CA ILE A 100 -1.69 2.92 6.32
C ILE A 100 -1.59 2.59 4.84
N VAL A 101 -2.08 1.42 4.42
CA VAL A 101 -1.98 1.00 3.02
C VAL A 101 -3.17 0.15 2.62
N LEU A 102 -3.63 0.35 1.39
CA LEU A 102 -4.54 -0.52 0.65
C LEU A 102 -3.84 -0.92 -0.66
N VAL A 103 -3.74 -2.23 -0.89
CA VAL A 103 -3.34 -2.80 -2.18
C VAL A 103 -4.46 -3.70 -2.66
N ALA A 104 -4.96 -3.49 -3.87
CA ALA A 104 -5.92 -4.39 -4.52
C ALA A 104 -5.46 -4.72 -5.94
N VAL A 105 -5.65 -5.96 -6.34
CA VAL A 105 -5.27 -6.46 -7.67
C VAL A 105 -6.39 -7.31 -8.23
N VAL A 106 -6.81 -7.03 -9.46
CA VAL A 106 -7.80 -7.81 -10.19
C VAL A 106 -7.16 -8.57 -11.35
N ALA A 107 -7.53 -9.84 -11.53
CA ALA A 107 -7.02 -10.71 -12.58
C ALA A 107 -8.05 -11.80 -12.95
N ASP A 108 -7.80 -12.51 -14.05
CA ASP A 108 -8.71 -13.60 -14.46
C ASP A 108 -8.67 -14.80 -13.51
N ARG A 109 -7.52 -15.04 -12.85
CA ARG A 109 -7.35 -16.16 -11.92
C ARG A 109 -6.77 -15.72 -10.60
N ARG A 110 -7.28 -16.31 -9.51
CA ARG A 110 -6.85 -16.01 -8.13
C ARG A 110 -5.34 -16.04 -7.93
N GLY A 111 -4.64 -16.99 -8.56
CA GLY A 111 -3.20 -17.14 -8.41
C GLY A 111 -2.41 -15.94 -8.98
N GLN A 112 -2.90 -15.30 -10.04
CA GLN A 112 -2.27 -14.09 -10.59
C GLN A 112 -2.49 -12.92 -9.64
N ALA A 113 -3.73 -12.70 -9.20
CA ALA A 113 -4.08 -11.64 -8.26
C ALA A 113 -3.28 -11.75 -6.96
N GLN A 114 -3.25 -12.94 -6.34
CA GLN A 114 -2.54 -13.18 -5.08
C GLN A 114 -1.03 -12.95 -5.20
N ARG A 115 -0.38 -13.52 -6.22
CA ARG A 115 1.07 -13.37 -6.40
C ARG A 115 1.47 -11.93 -6.72
N CYS A 116 0.69 -11.25 -7.54
CA CYS A 116 0.95 -9.84 -7.86
C CYS A 116 0.75 -8.96 -6.63
N ALA A 117 -0.33 -9.13 -5.86
CA ALA A 117 -0.55 -8.39 -4.63
C ALA A 117 0.60 -8.61 -3.63
N GLN A 118 1.06 -9.86 -3.46
CA GLN A 118 2.21 -10.16 -2.62
C GLN A 118 3.49 -9.46 -3.11
N ALA A 119 3.80 -9.55 -4.41
CA ALA A 119 4.98 -8.92 -4.99
C ALA A 119 4.96 -7.39 -4.83
N LEU A 120 3.78 -6.76 -4.96
CA LEU A 120 3.62 -5.31 -4.73
C LEU A 120 3.87 -4.93 -3.28
N LEU A 121 3.42 -5.75 -2.32
CA LEU A 121 3.67 -5.51 -0.90
C LEU A 121 5.16 -5.62 -0.57
N GLU A 122 5.87 -6.60 -1.14
CA GLU A 122 7.32 -6.71 -0.97
C GLU A 122 8.07 -5.53 -1.60
N ALA A 123 7.62 -5.06 -2.77
CA ALA A 123 8.22 -3.89 -3.44
C ALA A 123 7.98 -2.59 -2.66
N LEU A 124 6.75 -2.38 -2.15
CA LEU A 124 6.41 -1.27 -1.24
C LEU A 124 7.26 -1.29 0.03
N LYS A 125 7.57 -2.49 0.51
CA LYS A 125 8.35 -2.69 1.72
C LYS A 125 9.83 -2.45 1.51
N HIS A 126 10.42 -2.87 0.39
CA HIS A 126 11.87 -2.86 0.20
C HIS A 126 12.38 -1.76 -0.72
N ASP A 127 11.63 -1.43 -1.77
CA ASP A 127 12.11 -0.62 -2.89
C ASP A 127 11.48 0.78 -2.93
N ALA A 128 10.39 1.00 -2.20
CA ALA A 128 9.76 2.31 -2.12
C ALA A 128 10.54 3.22 -1.14
N PRO A 129 10.92 4.44 -1.57
CA PRO A 129 11.69 5.39 -0.76
C PRO A 129 10.78 6.06 0.28
N PHE A 130 10.43 5.29 1.31
CA PHE A 130 9.78 5.77 2.52
C PHE A 130 10.76 5.75 3.69
N TRP A 131 10.75 6.82 4.48
CA TRP A 131 11.46 6.88 5.76
C TRP A 131 10.44 6.82 6.88
N LYS A 132 10.66 5.91 7.83
CA LYS A 132 9.71 5.63 8.91
C LYS A 132 10.28 6.13 10.22
N ARG A 133 9.50 6.91 10.96
CA ARG A 133 9.83 7.37 12.30
C ARG A 133 8.75 6.95 13.28
N GLU A 134 9.15 6.28 14.34
CA GLU A 134 8.27 5.86 15.42
C GLU A 134 8.27 6.92 16.52
N HIS A 135 7.10 7.41 16.89
CA HIS A 135 6.89 8.27 18.05
C HIS A 135 6.34 7.42 19.20
N LEU A 136 6.99 7.44 20.35
CA LEU A 136 6.62 6.60 21.50
C LEU A 136 5.66 7.33 22.43
N SER A 137 4.72 6.58 23.05
CA SER A 137 3.76 7.15 24.01
C SER A 137 4.42 7.64 25.30
N SER A 138 5.59 7.10 25.65
CA SER A 138 6.44 7.57 26.77
C SER A 138 7.17 8.88 26.48
N GLY A 139 7.09 9.38 25.24
CA GLY A 139 7.87 10.50 24.75
C GLY A 139 9.13 10.06 24.00
N GLY A 140 9.62 10.93 23.12
CA GLY A 140 10.72 10.63 22.21
C GLY A 140 10.27 9.93 20.93
N GLY A 141 11.22 9.76 20.00
CA GLY A 141 10.97 9.04 18.76
C GLY A 141 12.26 8.63 18.09
N ARG A 142 12.20 7.55 17.33
CA ARG A 142 13.35 6.98 16.62
C ARG A 142 13.04 6.77 15.16
N TRP A 143 14.06 6.96 14.32
CA TRP A 143 14.01 6.48 12.95
C TRP A 143 14.12 4.96 12.95
N VAL A 144 13.29 4.32 12.15
CA VAL A 144 13.36 2.87 11.94
C VAL A 144 14.46 2.65 10.90
N GLU A 145 15.62 2.17 11.37
CA GLU A 145 16.71 1.80 10.48
C GLU A 145 16.39 0.47 9.80
N GLY A 146 16.27 0.50 8.47
CA GLY A 146 16.07 -0.67 7.63
C GLY A 146 14.61 -1.07 7.40
N ASN A 147 14.34 -1.53 6.19
CA ASN A 147 13.08 -2.17 5.85
C ASN A 147 13.05 -3.57 6.50
N THR A 148 12.06 -3.83 7.36
CA THR A 148 11.98 -5.03 8.20
C THR A 148 11.93 -6.32 7.38
N ALA A 149 13.05 -6.93 6.99
CA ALA A 149 13.04 -8.24 6.33
C ALA A 149 12.38 -9.27 7.27
N TYR A 150 11.39 -10.01 6.75
CA TYR A 150 10.84 -11.22 7.37
C TYR A 150 11.20 -12.39 6.47
#